data_AF-A0A960JD69-F1
#
_entry.id   AF-A0A960JD69-F1
#
_cell.length_a   1.000
_cell.length_b   1.000
_cell.length_c   1.000
_cell.angle_alpha   90.00
_cell.angle_beta   90.00
_cell.angle_gamma   90.00
#
_symmetry.space_group_name_H-M   'P 1'
#
loop_
_entity.id
_entity.type
_entity.pdbx_description
1 polymer ?
#
loop_
_entity_poly.entity_id
_entity_poly.type
_entity_poly.pdbx_seq_one_letter_code
_entity_poly.pdbx_strand_id
1 'polypeptide(L)'
;MITRRNALLAGLGLASSLQAATPHPLYFEPNRGQFGSGPVFCSDQKRWRASFEARGLRVEMKRLVGDGGAVTDPARLRNLRLSLVEAACPAPVGEDKRIGRSDYYFHGDPKTFVENVPHFYRLRYREAWPGVDMVVRGWKEALEISFTFSGGADASAVGLRWLEGEPLALRDGSVVVTAPWGVVRQPKPAGLGWRVESSGILRLA
;
A
#
# COMPACT_ATOMS: atom_id res chain seq x y z
N MET A 1 22.94 -8.87 3.25
CA MET A 1 21.46 -8.81 3.21
C MET A 1 21.03 -8.19 1.89
N ILE A 2 20.36 -8.95 1.04
CA ILE A 2 20.02 -8.50 -0.32
C ILE A 2 18.63 -7.86 -0.29
N THR A 3 18.59 -6.53 -0.19
CA THR A 3 17.34 -5.77 -0.39
C THR A 3 17.05 -5.73 -1.89
N ARG A 4 16.02 -6.46 -2.36
CA ARG A 4 15.67 -6.53 -3.78
C ARG A 4 14.44 -5.65 -4.07
N ARG A 5 14.61 -4.70 -4.99
CA ARG A 5 13.64 -3.64 -5.37
C ARG A 5 12.51 -4.21 -6.25
N ASN A 6 11.24 -4.07 -5.86
CA ASN A 6 10.10 -4.35 -6.74
C ASN A 6 8.96 -3.36 -6.48
N ALA A 7 8.58 -2.56 -7.47
CA ALA A 7 7.60 -1.50 -7.28
C ALA A 7 6.15 -1.96 -7.50
N LEU A 8 5.31 -1.93 -6.47
CA LEU A 8 3.86 -1.80 -6.69
C LEU A 8 3.59 -0.47 -7.43
N LEU A 9 2.68 -0.48 -8.39
CA LEU A 9 2.17 0.69 -9.09
C LEU A 9 0.68 0.77 -8.80
N ALA A 10 0.29 1.67 -7.90
CA ALA A 10 -1.02 2.27 -7.90
C ALA A 10 -0.88 3.62 -8.63
N GLY A 11 -0.80 3.57 -9.96
CA GLY A 11 -0.58 4.74 -10.80
C GLY A 11 -1.57 4.74 -11.95
N LEU A 12 -2.49 5.71 -11.96
CA LEU A 12 -3.23 6.09 -13.15
C LEU A 12 -2.25 6.70 -14.15
N GLY A 13 -1.90 5.96 -15.19
CA GLY A 13 -1.29 6.53 -16.38
C GLY A 13 -2.35 7.28 -17.18
N LEU A 14 -2.46 8.60 -16.99
CA LEU A 14 -2.96 9.49 -18.03
C LEU A 14 -1.80 10.38 -18.44
N ALA A 15 -1.26 10.14 -19.64
CA ALA A 15 -0.41 11.10 -20.30
C ALA A 15 -1.24 12.35 -20.56
N SER A 16 -0.99 13.42 -19.81
CA SER A 16 -1.41 14.78 -20.16
C SER A 16 -0.47 15.77 -19.50
N SER A 17 0.21 16.54 -20.33
CA SER A 17 1.11 17.62 -19.98
C SER A 17 0.41 18.67 -19.12
N LEU A 18 0.89 18.85 -17.89
CA LEU A 18 0.56 19.98 -17.02
C LEU A 18 1.84 20.40 -16.29
N GLN A 19 2.04 21.72 -16.24
CA GLN A 19 3.09 22.45 -15.53
C GLN A 19 3.68 21.68 -14.33
N ALA A 20 5.01 21.55 -14.28
CA ALA A 20 5.73 20.81 -13.24
C ALA A 20 5.45 21.36 -11.83
N ALA A 21 4.41 20.84 -11.18
CA ALA A 21 4.28 20.90 -9.74
C ALA A 21 5.33 19.96 -9.14
N THR A 22 6.14 20.45 -8.21
CA THR A 22 7.11 19.63 -7.49
C THR A 22 6.38 18.41 -6.90
N PRO A 23 6.77 17.16 -7.24
CA PRO A 23 6.10 16.00 -6.70
C PRO A 23 6.15 16.05 -5.19
N HIS A 24 4.99 16.07 -4.53
CA HIS A 24 4.94 15.93 -3.07
C HIS A 24 5.45 14.52 -2.76
N PRO A 25 6.57 14.36 -2.05
CA PRO A 25 7.15 13.04 -1.88
C PRO A 25 6.22 12.22 -1.00
N LEU A 26 5.86 11.01 -1.45
CA LEU A 26 4.97 10.13 -0.71
C LEU A 26 5.63 9.77 0.63
N TYR A 27 4.97 10.15 1.72
CA TYR A 27 5.36 9.85 3.10
C TYR A 27 4.25 9.10 3.84
N PHE A 28 4.60 8.57 5.00
CA PHE A 28 3.74 7.86 5.93
C PHE A 28 3.73 8.56 7.28
N GLU A 29 2.57 8.60 7.90
CA GLU A 29 2.34 9.25 9.19
C GLU A 29 1.77 8.24 10.18
N PRO A 30 2.26 8.23 11.44
CA PRO A 30 1.64 7.42 12.47
C PRO A 30 0.24 7.95 12.74
N ASN A 31 -0.72 7.03 12.86
CA ASN A 31 -2.07 7.37 13.28
C ASN A 31 -2.09 7.56 14.80
N ARG A 32 -2.26 8.81 15.22
CA ARG A 32 -2.48 9.25 16.61
C ARG A 32 -3.95 9.57 16.88
N GLY A 33 -4.85 9.18 15.95
CA GLY A 33 -6.29 9.42 16.00
C GLY A 33 -6.82 10.20 14.80
N GLN A 34 -5.95 10.85 14.02
CA GLN A 34 -6.34 11.71 12.90
C GLN A 34 -6.96 10.95 11.72
N PHE A 35 -6.85 9.61 11.71
CA PHE A 35 -7.41 8.73 10.67
C PHE A 35 -8.42 7.71 11.22
N GLY A 36 -8.98 7.95 12.41
CA GLY A 36 -9.93 7.04 13.06
C GLY A 36 -9.25 5.77 13.61
N SER A 37 -10.06 4.81 14.06
CA SER A 37 -9.58 3.53 14.59
C SER A 37 -9.22 2.54 13.46
N GLY A 38 -8.10 1.84 13.58
CA GLY A 38 -7.73 0.75 12.66
C GLY A 38 -6.32 0.86 12.11
N PRO A 39 -6.00 1.87 11.29
CA PRO A 39 -4.66 2.01 10.73
C PRO A 39 -3.64 2.38 11.80
N VAL A 40 -2.43 1.83 11.68
CA VAL A 40 -1.25 2.20 12.48
C VAL A 40 -0.51 3.35 11.79
N PHE A 41 -0.42 3.31 10.46
CA PHE A 41 0.13 4.38 9.63
C PHE A 41 -0.83 4.71 8.49
N CYS A 42 -0.78 5.95 8.01
CA CYS A 42 -1.46 6.35 6.78
C CYS A 42 -0.52 7.14 5.86
N SER A 43 -0.77 7.04 4.56
CA SER A 43 -0.29 8.02 3.58
C SER A 43 -1.51 8.72 3.00
N ASP A 44 -1.64 10.01 3.26
CA ASP A 44 -2.78 10.80 2.83
C ASP A 44 -2.43 11.66 1.62
N GLN A 45 -2.76 11.17 0.42
CA GLN A 45 -2.49 11.88 -0.82
C GLN A 45 -3.72 12.68 -1.26
N LYS A 46 -3.54 13.62 -2.20
CA LYS A 46 -4.64 14.45 -2.71
C LYS A 46 -5.78 13.62 -3.31
N ARG A 47 -5.46 12.51 -4.00
CA ARG A 47 -6.43 11.70 -4.76
C ARG A 47 -6.81 10.39 -4.06
N TRP A 48 -5.94 9.86 -3.23
CA TRP A 48 -6.12 8.57 -2.57
C TRP A 48 -5.52 8.59 -1.17
N ARG A 49 -5.97 7.67 -0.32
CA ARG A 49 -5.41 7.42 1.01
C ARG A 49 -5.00 5.96 1.08
N ALA A 50 -3.80 5.70 1.58
CA ALA A 50 -3.43 4.36 1.98
C ALA A 50 -3.35 4.24 3.50
N SER A 51 -3.96 3.19 4.02
CA SER A 51 -4.05 2.87 5.43
C SER A 51 -3.33 1.55 5.67
N PHE A 52 -2.40 1.53 6.62
CA PHE A 52 -1.54 0.39 6.93
C PHE A 52 -1.91 -0.18 8.28
N GLU A 53 -2.40 -1.42 8.27
CA GLU A 53 -2.89 -2.17 9.43
C GLU A 53 -1.95 -3.35 9.70
N ALA A 54 -2.09 -4.02 10.85
CA ALA A 54 -1.26 -5.18 11.19
C ALA A 54 -1.41 -6.36 10.21
N ARG A 55 -2.61 -6.52 9.63
CA ARG A 55 -2.96 -7.65 8.75
C ARG A 55 -2.98 -7.29 7.26
N GLY A 56 -2.54 -6.10 6.88
CA GLY A 56 -2.67 -5.65 5.50
C GLY A 56 -2.64 -4.16 5.31
N LEU A 57 -3.02 -3.74 4.12
CA LEU A 57 -3.20 -2.34 3.77
C LEU A 57 -4.44 -2.15 2.92
N ARG A 58 -4.99 -0.95 2.98
CA ARG A 58 -6.14 -0.51 2.19
C ARG A 58 -5.76 0.74 1.43
N VAL A 59 -6.15 0.82 0.17
CA VAL A 59 -6.08 2.03 -0.65
C VAL A 59 -7.51 2.47 -0.94
N GLU A 60 -7.82 3.71 -0.57
CA GLU A 60 -9.12 4.34 -0.78
C GLU A 60 -8.97 5.52 -1.74
N MET A 61 -9.80 5.57 -2.78
CA MET A 61 -9.91 6.73 -3.67
C MET A 61 -10.84 7.78 -3.07
N LYS A 62 -10.31 8.99 -2.82
CA LYS A 62 -11.08 10.13 -2.28
C LYS A 62 -12.09 10.68 -3.28
N ARG A 63 -11.86 10.47 -4.57
CA ARG A 63 -12.78 10.80 -5.67
C ARG A 63 -12.62 9.77 -6.78
N LEU A 64 -13.72 9.16 -7.21
CA LEU A 64 -13.74 8.41 -8.46
C LEU A 64 -13.83 9.43 -9.60
N VAL A 65 -12.91 9.38 -10.55
CA VAL A 65 -13.15 9.95 -11.88
C VAL A 65 -13.88 8.86 -12.63
N GLY A 66 -15.15 9.06 -12.97
CA GLY A 66 -15.93 8.06 -13.67
C GLY A 66 -16.98 8.71 -14.57
N ASP A 67 -16.93 8.37 -15.85
CA ASP A 67 -17.99 8.62 -16.81
C ASP A 67 -19.17 7.68 -16.50
N GLY A 68 -20.18 8.22 -15.81
CA GLY A 68 -21.62 7.94 -16.00
C GLY A 68 -22.18 6.51 -15.96
N GLY A 69 -21.41 5.45 -15.71
CA GLY A 69 -21.91 4.08 -15.69
C GLY A 69 -22.65 3.72 -14.39
N ALA A 70 -23.76 2.98 -14.51
CA ALA A 70 -24.51 2.46 -13.37
C ALA A 70 -23.64 1.47 -12.56
N VAL A 71 -23.25 1.87 -11.36
CA VAL A 71 -22.43 1.08 -10.44
C VAL A 71 -23.28 0.61 -9.26
N THR A 72 -23.26 -0.69 -8.98
CA THR A 72 -24.06 -1.34 -7.93
C THR A 72 -23.52 -1.13 -6.50
N ASP A 73 -22.23 -0.81 -6.31
CA ASP A 73 -21.69 -0.37 -5.00
C ASP A 73 -20.47 0.57 -5.16
N PRO A 74 -20.68 1.89 -5.10
CA PRO A 74 -19.62 2.89 -5.22
C PRO A 74 -18.53 2.80 -4.15
N ALA A 75 -18.83 2.23 -2.97
CA ALA A 75 -17.86 2.12 -1.88
C ALA A 75 -16.85 1.00 -2.14
N ARG A 76 -17.31 -0.15 -2.66
CA ARG A 76 -16.40 -1.23 -3.12
C ARG A 76 -15.49 -0.77 -4.25
N LEU A 77 -15.99 0.06 -5.16
CA LEU A 77 -15.16 0.57 -6.26
C LEU A 77 -14.04 1.49 -5.79
N ARG A 78 -14.21 2.18 -4.66
CA ARG A 78 -13.21 3.12 -4.13
C ARG A 78 -12.12 2.45 -3.33
N ASN A 79 -12.35 1.23 -2.86
CA ASN A 79 -11.47 0.56 -1.92
C ASN A 79 -10.79 -0.64 -2.56
N LEU A 80 -9.50 -0.76 -2.31
CA LEU A 80 -8.71 -1.93 -2.65
C LEU A 80 -7.90 -2.36 -1.43
N ARG A 81 -8.11 -3.59 -0.97
CA ARG A 81 -7.44 -4.14 0.20
C ARG A 81 -6.53 -5.28 -0.19
N LEU A 82 -5.32 -5.23 0.35
CA LEU A 82 -4.36 -6.31 0.35
C LEU A 82 -4.27 -6.88 1.76
N SER A 83 -4.59 -8.16 1.91
CA SER A 83 -4.40 -8.92 3.14
C SER A 83 -3.08 -9.67 3.12
N LEU A 84 -2.39 -9.66 4.26
CA LEU A 84 -1.21 -10.51 4.52
C LEU A 84 -1.71 -11.83 5.08
N VAL A 85 -1.61 -12.89 4.28
CA VAL A 85 -2.12 -14.22 4.60
C VAL A 85 -1.04 -14.99 5.34
N GLU A 86 -1.42 -15.65 6.43
CA GLU A 86 -0.52 -16.43 7.32
C GLU A 86 0.66 -15.63 7.90
N ALA A 87 0.59 -14.30 7.79
CA ALA A 87 1.57 -13.45 8.42
C ALA A 87 1.41 -13.52 9.95
N ALA A 88 2.51 -13.35 10.68
CA ALA A 88 2.49 -13.14 12.13
C ALA A 88 1.74 -11.86 12.54
N CYS A 89 1.38 -11.03 11.55
CA CYS A 89 0.64 -9.78 11.69
C CYS A 89 1.28 -8.77 12.66
N PRO A 90 2.59 -8.51 12.55
CA PRO A 90 3.22 -7.44 13.33
C PRO A 90 2.65 -6.08 12.89
N ALA A 91 2.47 -5.17 13.84
CA ALA A 91 2.18 -3.79 13.50
C ALA A 91 3.35 -3.21 12.67
N PRO A 92 3.10 -2.48 11.57
CA PRO A 92 4.17 -1.86 10.80
C PRO A 92 4.90 -0.81 11.64
N VAL A 93 6.21 -0.69 11.42
CA VAL A 93 7.03 0.37 12.01
C VAL A 93 7.49 1.36 10.94
N GLY A 94 7.53 2.64 11.28
CA GLY A 94 8.07 3.69 10.41
C GLY A 94 9.60 3.70 10.43
N GLU A 95 10.19 3.76 9.23
CA GLU A 95 11.63 3.90 8.99
C GLU A 95 11.91 5.13 8.10
N ASP A 96 13.17 5.57 8.03
CA ASP A 96 13.58 6.74 7.25
C ASP A 96 12.76 7.99 7.63
N LYS A 97 12.84 8.38 8.92
CA LYS A 97 12.21 9.60 9.42
C LYS A 97 12.97 10.81 8.91
N ARG A 98 12.25 11.80 8.35
CA ARG A 98 12.85 13.06 7.86
C ARG A 98 12.22 14.28 8.53
N ILE A 99 12.64 15.47 8.12
CA ILE A 99 12.28 16.76 8.76
C ILE A 99 10.78 17.08 8.61
N GLY A 100 10.08 16.50 7.61
CA GLY A 100 8.66 16.75 7.35
C GLY A 100 7.73 16.37 8.51
N ARG A 101 6.73 17.22 8.76
CA ARG A 101 5.68 17.04 9.77
C ARG A 101 4.36 17.57 9.27
N SER A 102 3.27 17.08 9.86
CA SER A 102 1.92 17.57 9.65
C SER A 102 1.22 17.88 10.97
N ASP A 103 0.30 18.83 10.91
CA ASP A 103 -0.59 19.20 12.00
C ASP A 103 -2.04 19.05 11.54
N TYR A 104 -2.88 18.51 12.41
CA TYR A 104 -4.30 18.25 12.16
C TYR A 104 -5.14 19.02 13.17
N TYR A 105 -5.92 19.97 12.64
CA TYR A 105 -6.81 20.82 13.42
C TYR A 105 -8.26 20.42 13.13
N PHE A 106 -8.85 19.61 14.00
CA PHE A 106 -10.24 19.20 13.91
C PHE A 106 -11.15 20.24 14.57
N HIS A 107 -12.33 20.48 13.98
CA HIS A 107 -13.28 21.54 14.27
C HIS A 107 -13.33 22.02 15.75
N GLY A 108 -12.64 23.14 16.03
CA GLY A 108 -12.91 24.04 17.15
C GLY A 108 -12.48 23.60 18.55
N ASP A 109 -12.11 22.34 18.79
CA ASP A 109 -11.62 21.88 20.09
C ASP A 109 -10.09 21.64 20.06
N PRO A 110 -9.28 22.51 20.68
CA PRO A 110 -7.82 22.35 20.76
C PRO A 110 -7.38 21.01 21.38
N LYS A 111 -8.22 20.36 22.19
CA LYS A 111 -7.91 19.05 22.77
C LYS A 111 -7.93 17.93 21.73
N THR A 112 -8.53 18.16 20.57
CA THR A 112 -8.57 17.21 19.46
C THR A 112 -7.43 17.41 18.46
N PHE A 113 -6.60 18.45 18.63
CA PHE A 113 -5.50 18.74 17.72
C PHE A 113 -4.43 17.65 17.78
N VAL A 114 -3.94 17.27 16.61
CA VAL A 114 -2.83 16.31 16.48
C VAL A 114 -1.69 17.01 15.76
N GLU A 115 -0.71 17.46 16.54
CA GLU A 115 0.41 18.24 16.02
C GLU A 115 1.70 17.42 15.94
N ASN A 116 2.66 17.95 15.19
CA ASN A 116 4.01 17.42 15.04
C ASN A 116 4.02 15.94 14.66
N VAL A 117 3.12 15.54 13.76
CA VAL A 117 3.06 14.17 13.24
C VAL A 117 4.25 13.97 12.30
N PRO A 118 5.24 13.11 12.65
CA PRO A 118 6.45 12.97 11.86
C PRO A 118 6.21 12.20 10.57
N HIS A 119 6.92 12.58 9.51
CA HIS A 119 6.93 11.87 8.25
C HIS A 119 7.99 10.77 8.21
N PHE A 120 7.56 9.58 7.80
CA PHE A 120 8.41 8.43 7.47
C PHE A 120 8.34 8.14 5.98
N TYR A 121 9.41 7.59 5.41
CA TYR A 121 9.50 7.34 3.96
C TYR A 121 9.55 5.84 3.63
N ARG A 122 9.43 5.01 4.67
CA ARG A 122 9.35 3.55 4.57
C ARG A 122 8.55 3.01 5.75
N LEU A 123 7.77 1.98 5.52
CA LEU A 123 7.17 1.14 6.54
C LEU A 123 7.76 -0.26 6.46
N ARG A 124 8.02 -0.88 7.61
CA ARG A 124 8.47 -2.27 7.70
C ARG A 124 7.53 -3.09 8.57
N TYR A 125 7.10 -4.22 8.05
CA TYR A 125 6.53 -5.32 8.80
C TYR A 125 7.66 -6.31 9.07
N ARG A 126 8.20 -6.30 10.29
CA ARG A 126 9.34 -7.14 10.68
C ARG A 126 8.88 -8.56 10.92
N GLU A 127 9.56 -9.54 10.34
CA GLU A 127 9.18 -10.95 10.42
C GLU A 127 7.68 -11.14 10.15
N ALA A 128 7.19 -10.48 9.08
CA ALA A 128 5.83 -10.67 8.62
C ALA A 128 5.55 -12.15 8.36
N TRP A 129 6.55 -12.87 7.84
CA TRP A 129 6.63 -14.33 7.85
C TRP A 129 8.00 -14.74 8.44
N PRO A 130 8.19 -16.01 8.85
CA PRO A 130 9.46 -16.47 9.41
C PRO A 130 10.66 -16.14 8.51
N GLY A 131 11.55 -15.28 9.00
CA GLY A 131 12.73 -14.82 8.25
C GLY A 131 12.43 -13.85 7.09
N VAL A 132 11.21 -13.33 6.97
CA VAL A 132 10.81 -12.41 5.88
C VAL A 132 10.23 -11.13 6.43
N ASP A 133 10.88 -10.01 6.12
CA ASP A 133 10.30 -8.68 6.31
C ASP A 133 9.52 -8.26 5.05
N MET A 134 8.38 -7.60 5.23
CA MET A 134 7.73 -6.83 4.17
C MET A 134 8.03 -5.35 4.35
N VAL A 135 8.42 -4.68 3.27
CA VAL A 135 8.75 -3.25 3.26
C VAL A 135 7.86 -2.53 2.27
N VAL A 136 7.17 -1.49 2.73
CA VAL A 136 6.42 -0.56 1.90
C VAL A 136 7.18 0.76 1.79
N ARG A 137 7.29 1.33 0.60
CA ARG A 137 7.87 2.67 0.39
C ARG A 137 7.09 3.46 -0.66
N GLY A 138 7.28 4.77 -0.69
CA GLY A 138 6.87 5.58 -1.83
C GLY A 138 7.85 5.45 -3.00
N TRP A 139 7.33 5.31 -4.22
CA TRP A 139 8.09 5.41 -5.45
C TRP A 139 7.30 6.26 -6.46
N LYS A 140 7.79 7.47 -6.74
CA LYS A 140 7.04 8.50 -7.46
C LYS A 140 5.68 8.73 -6.77
N GLU A 141 4.57 8.55 -7.48
CA GLU A 141 3.20 8.70 -6.95
C GLU A 141 2.57 7.36 -6.52
N ALA A 142 3.35 6.28 -6.50
CA ALA A 142 2.87 4.94 -6.18
C ALA A 142 3.49 4.38 -4.90
N LEU A 143 2.77 3.46 -4.26
CA LEU A 143 3.32 2.62 -3.19
C LEU A 143 4.06 1.46 -3.80
N GLU A 144 5.22 1.11 -3.24
CA GLU A 144 6.03 -0.04 -3.60
C GLU A 144 6.09 -1.05 -2.45
N ILE A 145 5.81 -2.33 -2.72
CA ILE A 145 5.93 -3.44 -1.77
C ILE A 145 7.10 -4.34 -2.18
N SER A 146 8.04 -4.52 -1.26
CA SER A 146 9.22 -5.37 -1.42
C SER A 146 9.41 -6.29 -0.20
N PHE A 147 10.22 -7.33 -0.37
CA PHE A 147 10.48 -8.31 0.67
C PHE A 147 11.98 -8.44 0.91
N THR A 148 12.37 -8.54 2.17
CA THR A 148 13.75 -8.85 2.58
C THR A 148 13.77 -10.22 3.23
N PHE A 149 14.57 -11.13 2.67
CA PHE A 149 14.71 -12.51 3.14
C PHE A 149 16.00 -12.67 3.94
N SER A 150 15.90 -13.27 5.12
CA SER A 150 17.05 -13.79 5.86
C SER A 150 17.59 -15.06 5.19
N GLY A 151 18.77 -15.54 5.62
CA GLY A 151 19.34 -16.77 5.08
C GLY A 151 18.44 -17.98 5.39
N GLY A 152 18.06 -18.73 4.36
CA GLY A 152 17.20 -19.91 4.50
C GLY A 152 15.70 -19.62 4.65
N ALA A 153 15.27 -18.36 4.59
CA ALA A 153 13.85 -18.03 4.60
C ALA A 153 13.13 -18.62 3.37
N ASP A 154 12.00 -19.26 3.59
CA ASP A 154 11.17 -19.81 2.53
C ASP A 154 10.31 -18.71 1.90
N ALA A 155 10.55 -18.43 0.62
CA ALA A 155 9.75 -17.46 -0.13
C ALA A 155 8.28 -17.88 -0.22
N SER A 156 7.98 -19.18 -0.26
CA SER A 156 6.63 -19.70 -0.41
C SER A 156 5.72 -19.40 0.79
N ALA A 157 6.31 -19.05 1.94
CA ALA A 157 5.57 -18.58 3.12
C ALA A 157 4.85 -17.25 2.85
N VAL A 158 5.36 -16.40 1.96
CA VAL A 158 4.76 -15.09 1.65
C VAL A 158 3.40 -15.29 0.97
N GLY A 159 2.33 -15.00 1.70
CA GLY A 159 0.95 -15.07 1.23
C GLY A 159 0.31 -13.69 1.12
N LEU A 160 -0.16 -13.31 -0.06
CA LEU A 160 -0.95 -12.09 -0.26
C LEU A 160 -2.33 -12.40 -0.84
N ARG A 161 -3.35 -11.63 -0.47
CA ARG A 161 -4.68 -11.74 -1.10
C ARG A 161 -5.30 -10.35 -1.30
N TRP A 162 -5.77 -10.07 -2.51
CA TRP A 162 -6.61 -8.90 -2.77
C TRP A 162 -8.08 -9.26 -2.55
N LEU A 163 -8.83 -8.43 -1.81
CA LEU A 163 -10.23 -8.73 -1.45
C LEU A 163 -11.25 -8.06 -2.38
N GLU A 164 -10.89 -6.94 -2.99
CA GLU A 164 -11.72 -6.17 -3.90
C GLU A 164 -11.05 -6.07 -5.28
N GLY A 165 -11.84 -5.98 -6.36
CA GLY A 165 -11.35 -5.94 -7.74
C GLY A 165 -11.66 -7.20 -8.56
N GLU A 166 -11.45 -7.11 -9.87
CA GLU A 166 -11.62 -8.21 -10.84
C GLU A 166 -10.53 -9.29 -10.67
N PRO A 167 -10.69 -10.49 -11.29
CA PRO A 167 -9.78 -11.61 -11.10
C PRO A 167 -8.31 -11.25 -11.27
N LEU A 168 -7.53 -11.80 -10.34
CA LEU A 168 -6.09 -11.65 -10.28
C LEU A 168 -5.43 -12.30 -11.49
N ALA A 169 -4.93 -11.51 -12.43
CA ALA A 169 -4.21 -12.02 -13.58
C ALA A 169 -2.70 -11.89 -13.39
N LEU A 170 -1.95 -12.93 -13.78
CA LEU A 170 -0.50 -12.80 -13.98
C LEU A 170 -0.24 -12.30 -15.40
N ARG A 171 0.42 -11.15 -15.52
CA ARG A 171 0.90 -10.59 -16.80
C ARG A 171 2.39 -10.30 -16.69
N ASP A 172 3.19 -10.93 -17.54
CA ASP A 172 4.66 -10.86 -17.49
C ASP A 172 5.22 -11.19 -16.09
N GLY A 173 4.60 -12.18 -15.44
CA GLY A 173 4.89 -12.59 -14.06
C GLY A 173 4.52 -11.57 -12.98
N SER A 174 3.93 -10.43 -13.35
CA SER A 174 3.39 -9.46 -12.40
C SER A 174 1.94 -9.76 -12.10
N VAL A 175 1.55 -9.55 -10.86
CA VAL A 175 0.15 -9.55 -10.46
C VAL A 175 -0.50 -8.25 -10.94
N VAL A 176 -1.68 -8.39 -11.55
CA VAL A 176 -2.48 -7.27 -12.03
C VAL A 176 -3.88 -7.39 -11.44
N VAL A 177 -4.31 -6.33 -10.75
CA VAL A 177 -5.66 -6.17 -10.23
C VAL A 177 -6.31 -5.02 -10.97
N THR A 178 -7.47 -5.27 -11.58
CA THR A 178 -8.26 -4.20 -12.19
C THR A 178 -9.20 -3.66 -11.14
N ALA A 179 -9.02 -2.39 -10.80
CA ALA A 179 -9.96 -1.62 -10.03
C ALA A 179 -10.70 -0.64 -10.96
N PRO A 180 -11.89 -0.17 -10.59
CA PRO A 180 -12.66 0.77 -11.41
C PRO A 180 -11.96 2.10 -11.67
N TRP A 181 -11.00 2.46 -10.83
CA TRP A 181 -10.18 3.66 -10.96
C TRP A 181 -8.82 3.41 -11.63
N GLY A 182 -8.59 2.21 -12.15
CA GLY A 182 -7.39 1.88 -12.91
C GLY A 182 -6.77 0.55 -12.50
N VAL A 183 -5.59 0.31 -13.03
CA VAL A 183 -4.89 -0.96 -12.84
C VAL A 183 -3.85 -0.84 -11.74
N VAL A 184 -3.90 -1.76 -10.78
CA VAL A 184 -2.84 -1.94 -9.79
C VAL A 184 -1.96 -3.09 -10.21
N ARG A 185 -0.64 -2.84 -10.28
CA ARG A 185 0.35 -3.85 -10.66
C ARG A 185 1.31 -4.10 -9.52
N GLN A 186 1.48 -5.36 -9.13
CA GLN A 186 2.51 -5.85 -8.24
C GLN A 186 3.49 -6.72 -9.05
N PRO A 187 4.70 -6.22 -9.39
CA PRO A 187 5.73 -7.00 -10.04
C PRO A 187 6.16 -8.20 -9.20
N LYS A 188 6.66 -9.23 -9.88
CA LYS A 188 7.38 -10.31 -9.21
C LYS A 188 8.69 -9.80 -8.61
N PRO A 189 9.14 -10.38 -7.49
CA PRO A 189 10.47 -10.13 -7.01
C PRO A 189 11.57 -10.59 -7.95
N ALA A 190 12.71 -9.89 -7.96
CA ALA A 190 13.86 -10.27 -8.76
C ALA A 190 14.38 -11.68 -8.38
N GLY A 191 14.31 -12.61 -9.33
CA GLY A 191 14.66 -14.02 -9.13
C GLY A 191 13.53 -14.89 -8.58
N LEU A 192 12.34 -14.32 -8.36
CA LEU A 192 11.13 -15.03 -7.95
C LEU A 192 10.00 -14.78 -8.97
N GLY A 193 8.89 -15.50 -8.78
CA GLY A 193 7.62 -15.38 -9.46
C GLY A 193 6.46 -15.32 -8.47
N TRP A 194 5.28 -15.00 -8.98
CA TRP A 194 4.03 -15.19 -8.26
C TRP A 194 3.35 -16.46 -8.76
N ARG A 195 2.79 -17.24 -7.83
CA ARG A 195 1.86 -18.34 -8.10
C ARG A 195 0.52 -18.00 -7.49
N VAL A 196 -0.56 -18.14 -8.26
CA VAL A 196 -1.93 -17.96 -7.77
C VAL A 196 -2.48 -19.32 -7.36
N GLU A 197 -2.88 -19.46 -6.10
CA GLU A 197 -3.60 -20.65 -5.63
C GLU A 197 -5.08 -20.59 -6.04
N SER A 198 -5.76 -21.75 -6.07
CA SER A 198 -7.21 -21.83 -6.30
C SER A 198 -8.03 -21.03 -5.28
N SER A 199 -7.45 -20.80 -4.09
CA SER A 199 -7.99 -19.97 -3.01
C SER A 199 -7.85 -18.45 -3.25
N GLY A 200 -7.26 -18.04 -4.38
CA GLY A 200 -6.93 -16.65 -4.70
C GLY A 200 -5.74 -16.06 -3.94
N ILE A 201 -5.01 -16.90 -3.17
CA ILE A 201 -3.78 -16.46 -2.49
C ILE A 201 -2.63 -16.41 -3.50
N LEU A 202 -1.87 -15.33 -3.45
CA LEU A 202 -0.59 -15.19 -4.10
C LEU A 202 0.51 -15.73 -3.21
N ARG A 203 1.26 -16.70 -3.73
CA ARG A 203 2.51 -17.17 -3.13
C ARG A 203 3.69 -16.74 -3.96
N LEU A 204 4.81 -16.43 -3.33
CA LEU A 204 6.08 -16.35 -4.04
C LEU A 204 6.58 -17.77 -4.35
N ALA A 205 7.21 -17.93 -5.52
CA ALA A 205 7.80 -19.17 -5.99
C ALA A 205 9.07 -18.91 -6.81
#